data_AF-A0A4Q5XB50-F1
#
_entry.id   AF-A0A4Q5XB50-F1
#
_cell.length_a   1.000
_cell.length_b   1.000
_cell.length_c   1.000
_cell.angle_alpha   90.00
_cell.angle_beta   90.00
_cell.angle_gamma   90.00
#
_symmetry.space_group_name_H-M   'P 1'
#
loop_
_entity.id
_entity.type
_entity.pdbx_description
1 polymer ?
#
loop_
_entity_poly.entity_id
_entity_poly.type
_entity_poly.pdbx_seq_one_letter_code
_entity_poly.pdbx_strand_id
1 'polypeptide(L)'
;MHERRTAARLALSAVLLGAACDSPGDPGTSESRGGSSGAMASSAGASGAGAVGGSVDAAGSGGGPGTSGAGASAAGSSAGSGGSVAGGQPSGGSAQGGAAGASGSGGTSADNDCGELVNGAAPVVDTQRSGELPAPQGGTVVDGTYALTARNVYPPAKAESEPRSAVLRLTGGRYELVRSGGFRETGTFAATTIVLKLSAECPNAGTLSKPYTASGATLSLVSVSDDVEEVFTRQ
;
A
#
# COMPACT_ATOMS: atom_id res chain seq x y z
N MET A 1 -29.70 -18.20 31.97
CA MET A 1 -28.44 -18.85 32.40
C MET A 1 -27.56 -18.99 31.17
N HIS A 2 -26.44 -18.28 31.12
CA HIS A 2 -25.46 -18.42 30.03
C HIS A 2 -24.21 -19.07 30.59
N GLU A 3 -23.95 -20.30 30.17
CA GLU A 3 -22.77 -21.05 30.61
C GLU A 3 -21.52 -20.64 29.83
N ARG A 4 -20.41 -20.62 30.55
CA ARG A 4 -19.11 -20.15 30.09
C ARG A 4 -18.42 -21.25 29.26
N ARG A 5 -17.99 -20.93 28.04
CA ARG A 5 -16.93 -21.68 27.35
C ARG A 5 -15.89 -20.75 26.72
N THR A 6 -15.19 -20.01 27.58
CA THR A 6 -13.93 -19.36 27.24
C THR A 6 -12.84 -20.43 27.12
N ALA A 7 -12.73 -21.05 25.95
CA ALA A 7 -11.65 -21.99 25.66
C ALA A 7 -10.37 -21.20 25.36
N ALA A 8 -9.43 -21.19 26.32
CA ALA A 8 -8.12 -20.62 26.11
C ALA A 8 -7.35 -21.41 25.04
N ARG A 9 -6.95 -20.75 23.94
CA ARG A 9 -5.88 -21.22 23.06
C ARG A 9 -4.62 -20.36 23.29
N LEU A 10 -3.91 -20.73 24.35
CA LEU A 10 -2.52 -20.31 24.58
C LEU A 10 -1.58 -21.42 24.03
N ALA A 11 -0.36 -21.03 23.62
CA ALA A 11 0.69 -21.88 23.03
C ALA A 11 0.35 -22.43 21.63
N LEU A 12 1.17 -22.18 20.60
CA LEU A 12 2.51 -22.75 20.51
C LEU A 12 3.49 -21.87 19.70
N SER A 13 4.14 -20.90 20.35
CA SER A 13 5.37 -20.28 19.81
C SER A 13 6.57 -21.10 20.25
N ALA A 14 7.05 -21.99 19.37
CA ALA A 14 8.21 -22.83 19.64
C ALA A 14 9.19 -22.84 18.45
N VAL A 15 10.39 -22.30 18.73
CA VAL A 15 11.70 -22.70 18.18
C VAL A 15 11.86 -22.77 16.65
N LEU A 16 12.61 -21.80 16.11
CA LEU A 16 13.61 -22.02 15.06
C LEU A 16 14.60 -20.83 14.97
N LEU A 17 15.42 -20.64 16.02
CA LEU A 17 16.72 -19.97 15.88
C LEU A 17 17.77 -21.07 15.64
N GLY A 18 18.35 -21.09 14.45
CA GLY A 18 19.19 -22.21 14.01
C GLY A 18 20.04 -21.89 12.79
N ALA A 19 20.80 -20.80 12.84
CA ALA A 19 21.90 -20.54 11.91
C ALA A 19 22.99 -19.77 12.66
N ALA A 20 24.04 -20.48 13.08
CA ALA A 20 25.24 -19.85 13.63
C ALA A 20 26.08 -19.31 12.48
N CYS A 21 26.32 -18.00 12.46
CA CYS A 21 27.50 -17.47 11.78
C CYS A 21 28.68 -17.62 12.75
N ASP A 22 29.48 -18.66 12.52
CA ASP A 22 30.80 -18.80 13.11
C ASP A 22 31.65 -17.57 12.72
N SER A 23 32.21 -16.88 13.71
CA SER A 23 33.14 -15.77 13.51
C SER A 23 34.27 -15.93 14.51
N PRO A 24 35.44 -16.42 14.07
CA PRO A 24 36.53 -16.73 14.98
C PRO A 24 37.30 -15.47 15.42
N GLY A 25 37.31 -15.24 16.73
CA GLY A 25 38.42 -14.58 17.43
C GLY A 25 38.33 -13.07 17.64
N ASP A 26 38.08 -12.67 18.88
CA ASP A 26 39.04 -11.82 19.62
C ASP A 26 38.78 -11.87 21.14
N PRO A 27 39.69 -12.44 21.97
CA PRO A 27 39.50 -12.55 23.42
C PRO A 27 39.93 -11.26 24.15
N GLY A 28 39.11 -10.22 24.08
CA GLY A 28 39.30 -8.96 24.80
C GLY A 28 38.70 -8.97 26.21
N THR A 29 39.49 -9.34 27.23
CA THR A 29 39.06 -9.33 28.64
C THR A 29 38.84 -7.91 29.19
N SER A 30 37.68 -7.65 29.79
CA SER A 30 37.58 -6.68 30.89
C SER A 30 36.41 -7.00 31.84
N GLU A 31 36.74 -7.22 33.12
CA GLU A 31 35.76 -7.31 34.21
C GLU A 31 35.10 -5.94 34.46
N SER A 32 33.81 -5.92 34.76
CA SER A 32 33.23 -4.89 35.65
C SER A 32 32.08 -5.48 36.45
N ARG A 33 31.92 -5.00 37.69
CA ARG A 33 31.09 -5.60 38.76
C ARG A 33 29.97 -4.65 39.18
N GLY A 34 28.94 -5.19 39.84
CA GLY A 34 27.79 -4.44 40.41
C GLY A 34 26.55 -4.61 39.54
N GLY A 35 25.35 -4.85 40.07
CA GLY A 35 24.78 -4.25 41.29
C GLY A 35 24.13 -2.92 40.90
N SER A 36 22.85 -2.63 41.16
CA SER A 36 21.97 -3.15 42.22
C SER A 36 20.49 -2.98 41.88
N SER A 37 19.64 -3.58 42.71
CA SER A 37 18.18 -3.43 42.78
C SER A 37 17.63 -1.98 42.83
N GLY A 38 16.46 -1.78 42.20
CA GLY A 38 15.55 -0.63 42.43
C GLY A 38 14.79 -0.25 41.16
N ALA A 39 13.55 0.24 41.18
CA ALA A 39 12.53 0.25 42.24
C ALA A 39 11.14 0.36 41.55
N MET A 40 10.06 -0.04 42.22
CA MET A 40 8.70 0.22 41.67
C MET A 40 8.37 1.71 41.79
N ALA A 41 7.81 2.30 40.74
CA ALA A 41 7.26 3.66 40.76
C ALA A 41 5.92 3.69 40.01
N SER A 42 4.83 3.56 40.75
CA SER A 42 3.48 3.88 40.26
C SER A 42 3.31 5.39 40.19
N SER A 43 2.84 5.93 39.07
CA SER A 43 2.34 7.30 38.99
C SER A 43 0.90 7.31 38.48
N ALA A 44 0.03 7.92 39.29
CA ALA A 44 -1.37 8.17 38.97
C ALA A 44 -1.60 9.68 38.90
N GLY A 45 -2.60 10.09 38.12
CA GLY A 45 -3.00 11.49 37.95
C GLY A 45 -2.34 12.18 36.74
N ALA A 46 -2.95 13.20 36.13
CA ALA A 46 -4.13 13.94 36.58
C ALA A 46 -5.07 14.32 35.40
N SER A 47 -6.36 14.44 35.72
CA SER A 47 -7.35 15.11 34.90
C SER A 47 -7.12 16.62 34.87
N GLY A 48 -7.03 17.23 33.68
CA GLY A 48 -6.98 18.67 33.48
C GLY A 48 -8.16 19.15 32.64
N ALA A 49 -8.87 20.17 33.11
CA ALA A 49 -9.98 20.82 32.40
C ALA A 49 -9.72 22.32 32.26
N GLY A 50 -10.26 22.92 31.20
CA GLY A 50 -10.06 24.33 30.82
C GLY A 50 -9.04 24.49 29.67
N ALA A 51 -9.14 25.49 28.79
CA ALA A 51 -9.94 26.72 28.89
C ALA A 51 -10.61 27.13 27.56
N VAL A 52 -11.44 28.17 27.66
CA VAL A 52 -12.22 28.81 26.58
C VAL A 52 -11.45 29.95 25.89
N GLY A 53 -11.80 30.21 24.63
CA GLY A 53 -11.82 31.56 24.03
C GLY A 53 -10.49 32.11 23.47
N GLY A 54 -10.57 32.72 22.29
CA GLY A 54 -9.43 33.46 21.70
C GLY A 54 -9.46 33.61 20.18
N SER A 55 -10.38 34.43 19.66
CA SER A 55 -10.33 34.91 18.27
C SER A 55 -9.56 36.22 18.17
N VAL A 56 -8.59 36.32 17.24
CA VAL A 56 -8.20 37.57 16.57
C VAL A 56 -7.53 37.27 15.23
N ASP A 57 -7.77 38.13 14.26
CA ASP A 57 -7.26 38.09 12.90
C ASP A 57 -5.75 38.33 12.81
N ALA A 58 -5.10 37.68 11.85
CA ALA A 58 -3.73 38.00 11.42
C ALA A 58 -3.62 37.92 9.90
N ALA A 59 -3.92 39.03 9.22
CA ALA A 59 -3.60 39.19 7.80
C ALA A 59 -2.08 39.30 7.62
N GLY A 60 -1.48 38.37 6.87
CA GLY A 60 -0.03 38.28 6.65
C GLY A 60 0.32 38.19 5.17
N SER A 61 0.32 39.33 4.47
CA SER A 61 0.79 39.41 3.08
C SER A 61 2.32 39.33 3.03
N GLY A 62 2.87 38.19 2.58
CA GLY A 62 4.32 37.97 2.48
C GLY A 62 4.70 37.27 1.18
N GLY A 63 4.91 38.04 0.11
CA GLY A 63 5.43 37.51 -1.14
C GLY A 63 6.96 37.36 -1.12
N GLY A 64 7.47 36.30 -1.74
CA GLY A 64 8.90 36.08 -1.95
C GLY A 64 9.14 35.23 -3.20
N PRO A 65 9.79 35.75 -4.26
CA PRO A 65 10.07 34.97 -5.47
C PRO A 65 11.30 34.06 -5.26
N GLY A 66 11.06 32.75 -5.20
CA GLY A 66 12.14 31.74 -5.21
C GLY A 66 12.63 31.46 -6.63
N THR A 67 13.85 31.87 -6.95
CA THR A 67 14.47 31.68 -8.27
C THR A 67 15.20 30.34 -8.41
N SER A 68 15.26 29.86 -9.65
CA SER A 68 16.30 28.97 -10.24
C SER A 68 16.54 27.59 -9.61
N GLY A 69 16.05 26.55 -10.30
CA GLY A 69 16.67 25.22 -10.37
C GLY A 69 16.73 24.81 -11.84
N ALA A 70 17.92 24.49 -12.36
CA ALA A 70 18.16 24.25 -13.79
C ALA A 70 18.66 22.82 -14.07
N GLY A 71 18.35 22.31 -15.27
CA GLY A 71 18.76 20.99 -15.78
C GLY A 71 17.64 19.94 -15.71
N ALA A 72 17.47 19.05 -16.69
CA ALA A 72 18.39 18.68 -17.77
C ALA A 72 17.74 18.70 -19.16
N SER A 73 18.57 18.94 -20.18
CA SER A 73 18.20 18.90 -21.60
C SER A 73 18.15 17.46 -22.12
N ALA A 74 17.17 17.14 -22.98
CA ALA A 74 17.23 16.03 -23.92
C ALA A 74 17.02 16.59 -25.34
N ALA A 75 17.83 16.15 -26.31
CA ALA A 75 17.97 16.79 -27.62
C ALA A 75 17.80 15.80 -28.80
N GLY A 76 17.30 16.32 -29.93
CA GLY A 76 17.18 15.62 -31.23
C GLY A 76 16.00 14.63 -31.32
N SER A 77 15.40 14.32 -32.47
CA SER A 77 15.60 14.72 -33.89
C SER A 77 14.32 14.33 -34.69
N SER A 78 13.99 14.79 -35.91
CA SER A 78 14.67 15.69 -36.86
C SER A 78 13.67 16.30 -37.89
N ALA A 79 14.18 17.24 -38.70
CA ALA A 79 13.61 17.87 -39.91
C ALA A 79 12.51 17.14 -40.72
N GLY A 80 11.54 17.95 -41.19
CA GLY A 80 10.64 17.65 -42.31
C GLY A 80 10.35 18.93 -43.11
N SER A 81 11.12 19.20 -44.16
CA SER A 81 11.03 20.42 -44.98
C SER A 81 10.19 20.20 -46.24
N GLY A 82 9.35 21.16 -46.62
CA GLY A 82 8.84 21.25 -48.00
C GLY A 82 7.54 22.03 -48.18
N GLY A 83 7.52 22.97 -49.14
CA GLY A 83 6.26 23.46 -49.74
C GLY A 83 6.02 24.97 -49.72
N SER A 84 6.89 25.77 -50.34
CA SER A 84 6.54 27.16 -50.67
C SER A 84 5.55 27.21 -51.84
N VAL A 85 4.39 27.84 -51.66
CA VAL A 85 3.55 28.34 -52.75
C VAL A 85 3.20 29.81 -52.52
N ALA A 86 3.45 30.63 -53.53
CA ALA A 86 3.30 32.08 -53.47
C ALA A 86 2.11 32.54 -54.33
N GLY A 87 1.47 33.64 -53.90
CA GLY A 87 0.61 34.48 -54.74
C GLY A 87 -0.88 34.43 -54.39
N GLY A 88 -1.47 35.62 -54.17
CA GLY A 88 -2.93 35.79 -54.09
C GLY A 88 -3.43 36.66 -52.94
N GLN A 89 -3.09 37.95 -52.95
CA GLN A 89 -3.69 38.94 -52.05
C GLN A 89 -4.91 39.60 -52.72
N PRO A 90 -6.07 39.62 -52.05
CA PRO A 90 -6.93 40.80 -52.10
C PRO A 90 -7.27 41.32 -50.69
N SER A 91 -7.36 42.65 -50.59
CA SER A 91 -7.62 43.38 -49.35
C SER A 91 -9.11 43.38 -48.97
N GLY A 92 -9.40 43.35 -47.67
CA GLY A 92 -10.66 43.85 -47.10
C GLY A 92 -11.41 42.85 -46.21
N GLY A 93 -11.71 43.26 -44.97
CA GLY A 93 -12.64 42.53 -44.10
C GLY A 93 -12.19 42.42 -42.64
N SER A 94 -12.74 43.29 -41.80
CA SER A 94 -12.58 43.28 -40.34
C SER A 94 -13.00 41.96 -39.68
N ALA A 95 -12.14 41.40 -38.81
CA ALA A 95 -12.51 40.97 -37.45
C ALA A 95 -11.30 40.34 -36.73
N GLN A 96 -11.01 40.81 -35.52
CA GLN A 96 -9.93 40.30 -34.69
C GLN A 96 -10.40 39.06 -33.91
N GLY A 97 -10.52 37.94 -34.61
CA GLY A 97 -10.83 36.64 -34.01
C GLY A 97 -9.63 36.10 -33.24
N GLY A 98 -9.71 36.14 -31.90
CA GLY A 98 -8.62 35.67 -31.04
C GLY A 98 -8.26 34.21 -31.30
N ALA A 99 -6.95 33.91 -31.31
CA ALA A 99 -6.48 32.54 -31.44
C ALA A 99 -7.09 31.68 -30.33
N ALA A 100 -7.77 30.59 -30.72
CA ALA A 100 -8.32 29.63 -29.77
C ALA A 100 -7.16 29.06 -28.95
N GLY A 101 -7.09 29.44 -27.67
CA GLY A 101 -6.06 28.96 -26.77
C GLY A 101 -6.11 27.44 -26.72
N ALA A 102 -4.98 26.80 -27.03
CA ALA A 102 -4.88 25.35 -26.96
C ALA A 102 -5.32 24.89 -25.57
N SER A 103 -6.35 24.06 -25.52
CA SER A 103 -6.81 23.43 -24.29
C SER A 103 -5.63 22.68 -23.69
N GLY A 104 -5.05 23.20 -22.62
CA GLY A 104 -3.97 22.53 -21.92
C GLY A 104 -4.50 21.19 -21.45
N SER A 105 -4.04 20.10 -22.07
CA SER A 105 -4.39 18.74 -21.70
C SER A 105 -4.17 18.62 -20.19
N GLY A 106 -5.25 18.31 -19.47
CA GLY A 106 -5.26 18.33 -18.00
C GLY A 106 -4.07 17.54 -17.48
N GLY A 107 -3.33 18.14 -16.53
CA GLY A 107 -2.08 17.57 -16.04
C GLY A 107 -2.29 16.11 -15.66
N THR A 108 -1.44 15.23 -16.19
CA THR A 108 -1.35 13.86 -15.73
C THR A 108 -1.08 13.91 -14.23
N SER A 109 -2.09 13.58 -13.42
CA SER A 109 -1.92 13.41 -11.98
C SER A 109 -0.73 12.50 -11.75
N ALA A 110 0.32 13.03 -11.12
CA ALA A 110 1.49 12.25 -10.69
C ALA A 110 1.15 11.28 -9.54
N ASP A 111 -0.14 11.19 -9.21
CA ASP A 111 -0.72 10.37 -8.17
C ASP A 111 -0.85 8.91 -8.65
N ASN A 112 0.14 8.10 -8.27
CA ASN A 112 0.14 6.63 -8.30
C ASN A 112 0.56 5.91 -9.59
N ASP A 113 1.70 6.29 -10.20
CA ASP A 113 2.45 5.45 -11.17
C ASP A 113 3.09 4.18 -10.53
N CYS A 114 2.44 3.60 -9.53
CA CYS A 114 2.84 2.34 -8.90
C CYS A 114 2.42 1.14 -9.77
N GLY A 115 3.07 1.00 -10.93
CA GLY A 115 2.91 -0.13 -11.85
C GLY A 115 1.75 0.00 -12.85
N GLU A 116 1.87 -0.73 -13.96
CA GLU A 116 0.95 -0.68 -15.11
C GLU A 116 -0.26 -1.62 -15.00
N LEU A 117 -0.33 -2.44 -13.94
CA LEU A 117 -1.41 -3.42 -13.75
C LEU A 117 -2.80 -2.75 -13.82
N VAL A 118 -3.76 -3.38 -14.51
CA VAL A 118 -5.14 -2.88 -14.63
C VAL A 118 -6.07 -3.76 -13.82
N ASN A 119 -6.94 -3.14 -13.01
CA ASN A 119 -7.95 -3.86 -12.24
C ASN A 119 -9.12 -4.28 -13.14
N GLY A 120 -8.98 -5.44 -13.78
CA GLY A 120 -10.02 -6.11 -14.56
C GLY A 120 -10.88 -7.10 -13.77
N ALA A 121 -10.74 -7.17 -12.44
CA ALA A 121 -11.52 -8.10 -11.62
C ALA A 121 -12.99 -7.66 -11.51
N ALA A 122 -13.89 -8.64 -11.53
CA ALA A 122 -15.30 -8.40 -11.24
C ALA A 122 -15.48 -7.85 -9.81
N PRO A 123 -16.49 -6.98 -9.56
CA PRO A 123 -16.81 -6.54 -8.21
C PRO A 123 -17.32 -7.71 -7.35
N VAL A 124 -16.74 -7.85 -6.17
CA VAL A 124 -17.08 -8.85 -5.14
C VAL A 124 -17.68 -8.12 -3.94
N VAL A 125 -18.84 -8.56 -3.48
CA VAL A 125 -19.47 -8.10 -2.22
C VAL A 125 -19.11 -9.08 -1.11
N ASP A 126 -19.00 -8.58 0.13
CA ASP A 126 -18.66 -9.43 1.26
C ASP A 126 -19.71 -10.52 1.51
N THR A 127 -19.23 -11.74 1.74
CA THR A 127 -20.07 -12.86 2.17
C THR A 127 -19.88 -13.11 3.66
N GLN A 128 -20.94 -12.89 4.45
CA GLN A 128 -20.93 -13.28 5.86
C GLN A 128 -20.83 -14.80 5.97
N ARG A 129 -19.80 -15.28 6.66
CA ARG A 129 -19.61 -16.69 7.01
C ARG A 129 -20.01 -16.94 8.46
N SER A 130 -20.25 -18.21 8.77
CA SER A 130 -20.44 -18.72 10.12
C SER A 130 -19.28 -19.63 10.51
N GLY A 131 -18.83 -19.57 11.78
CA GLY A 131 -17.73 -20.38 12.29
C GLY A 131 -16.47 -19.56 12.56
N GLU A 132 -15.37 -20.25 12.88
CA GLU A 132 -14.05 -19.63 13.08
C GLU A 132 -13.40 -19.24 11.73
N LEU A 133 -12.58 -18.19 11.75
CA LEU A 133 -11.72 -17.79 10.64
C LEU A 133 -10.78 -18.98 10.24
N PRO A 134 -10.64 -19.34 8.95
CA PRO A 134 -9.83 -20.49 8.55
C PRO A 134 -8.38 -20.38 9.00
N ALA A 135 -7.83 -21.47 9.53
CA ALA A 135 -6.42 -21.54 9.89
C ALA A 135 -5.56 -21.50 8.61
N PRO A 136 -4.49 -20.68 8.56
CA PRO A 136 -3.59 -20.60 7.41
C PRO A 136 -2.83 -21.93 7.24
N GLN A 137 -2.83 -22.46 6.03
CA GLN A 137 -2.14 -23.72 5.69
C GLN A 137 -0.83 -23.49 4.96
N GLY A 138 -0.57 -22.25 4.51
CA GLY A 138 0.56 -21.93 3.65
C GLY A 138 0.45 -22.57 2.27
N GLY A 139 1.60 -22.94 1.71
CA GLY A 139 1.72 -23.60 0.40
C GLY A 139 2.62 -22.82 -0.56
N THR A 140 2.89 -23.40 -1.73
CA THR A 140 3.69 -22.75 -2.76
C THR A 140 2.88 -21.67 -3.47
N VAL A 141 3.27 -20.41 -3.26
CA VAL A 141 2.81 -19.28 -4.07
C VAL A 141 3.41 -19.42 -5.47
N VAL A 142 2.57 -19.43 -6.49
CA VAL A 142 2.99 -19.54 -7.90
C VAL A 142 2.92 -18.16 -8.53
N ASP A 143 3.84 -17.85 -9.44
CA ASP A 143 3.75 -16.61 -10.22
C ASP A 143 2.48 -16.61 -11.10
N GLY A 144 1.91 -15.42 -11.31
CA GLY A 144 0.71 -15.22 -12.11
C GLY A 144 -0.08 -13.97 -11.72
N THR A 145 -1.17 -13.73 -12.44
CA THR A 145 -2.14 -12.67 -12.14
C THR A 145 -3.35 -13.29 -11.46
N TYR A 146 -3.72 -12.78 -10.28
CA TYR A 146 -4.78 -13.28 -9.44
C TYR A 146 -5.87 -12.21 -9.27
N ALA A 147 -7.12 -12.52 -9.62
CA ALA A 147 -8.27 -11.65 -9.39
C ALA A 147 -8.94 -12.01 -8.06
N LEU A 148 -9.39 -11.01 -7.29
CA LEU A 148 -10.24 -11.23 -6.12
C LEU A 148 -11.56 -11.87 -6.58
N THR A 149 -11.91 -13.03 -6.01
CA THR A 149 -13.11 -13.79 -6.39
C THR A 149 -14.07 -14.03 -5.21
N ALA A 150 -13.59 -13.97 -3.97
CA ALA A 150 -14.45 -13.92 -2.78
C ALA A 150 -13.82 -13.08 -1.67
N ARG A 151 -14.66 -12.41 -0.88
CA ARG A 151 -14.27 -11.75 0.37
C ARG A 151 -15.20 -12.27 1.46
N ASN A 152 -14.66 -13.14 2.31
CA ASN A 152 -15.39 -13.83 3.36
C ASN A 152 -15.20 -13.08 4.68
N VAL A 153 -16.28 -12.74 5.38
CA VAL A 153 -16.22 -12.05 6.68
C VAL A 153 -16.76 -12.96 7.77
N TYR A 154 -15.99 -13.16 8.82
CA TYR A 154 -16.26 -14.08 9.92
C TYR A 154 -16.67 -13.30 11.20
N PRO A 155 -17.47 -13.88 12.11
CA PRO A 155 -17.80 -13.22 13.37
C PRO A 155 -16.55 -13.06 14.25
N PRO A 156 -16.42 -11.97 15.04
CA PRO A 156 -17.42 -10.94 15.33
C PRO A 156 -17.71 -9.91 14.22
N ALA A 157 -16.85 -9.79 13.19
CA ALA A 157 -17.03 -8.82 12.12
C ALA A 157 -18.32 -9.04 11.30
N LYS A 158 -18.71 -7.99 10.57
CA LYS A 158 -19.94 -7.92 9.76
C LYS A 158 -19.59 -7.67 8.30
N ALA A 159 -20.19 -8.46 7.41
CA ALA A 159 -20.07 -8.26 5.98
C ALA A 159 -20.67 -6.92 5.54
N GLU A 160 -19.96 -6.19 4.69
CA GLU A 160 -20.41 -4.93 4.11
C GLU A 160 -21.01 -5.13 2.71
N SER A 161 -21.99 -4.31 2.34
CA SER A 161 -22.62 -4.36 1.01
C SER A 161 -21.83 -3.62 -0.08
N GLU A 162 -20.71 -2.99 0.26
CA GLU A 162 -19.91 -2.23 -0.71
C GLU A 162 -19.09 -3.17 -1.61
N PRO A 163 -19.26 -3.11 -2.95
CA PRO A 163 -18.53 -3.96 -3.87
C PRO A 163 -17.05 -3.55 -3.94
N ARG A 164 -16.16 -4.52 -3.76
CA ARG A 164 -14.71 -4.36 -3.83
C ARG A 164 -14.15 -5.21 -4.97
N SER A 165 -13.15 -4.71 -5.68
CA SER A 165 -12.41 -5.50 -6.67
C SER A 165 -10.91 -5.34 -6.43
N ALA A 166 -10.13 -6.38 -6.74
CA ALA A 166 -8.69 -6.28 -6.70
C ALA A 166 -8.03 -7.26 -7.68
N VAL A 167 -6.88 -6.88 -8.21
CA VAL A 167 -5.98 -7.75 -8.98
C VAL A 167 -4.59 -7.69 -8.36
N LEU A 168 -4.01 -8.85 -8.09
CA LEU A 168 -2.67 -9.05 -7.55
C LEU A 168 -1.83 -9.81 -8.59
N ARG A 169 -0.78 -9.18 -9.12
CA ARG A 169 0.24 -9.84 -9.96
C ARG A 169 1.43 -10.22 -9.09
N LEU A 170 1.87 -11.47 -9.19
CA LEU A 170 3.07 -12.01 -8.53
C LEU A 170 4.03 -12.50 -9.62
N THR A 171 5.26 -12.00 -9.64
CA THR A 171 6.26 -12.39 -10.64
C THR A 171 7.67 -12.22 -10.09
N GLY A 172 8.47 -13.29 -10.04
CA GLY A 172 9.90 -13.23 -9.71
C GLY A 172 10.21 -12.61 -8.34
N GLY A 173 9.34 -12.81 -7.34
CA GLY A 173 9.47 -12.20 -6.01
C GLY A 173 9.03 -10.72 -5.92
N ARG A 174 8.51 -10.13 -7.00
CA ARG A 174 7.84 -8.82 -7.00
C ARG A 174 6.33 -8.97 -7.04
N TYR A 175 5.62 -8.03 -6.42
CA TYR A 175 4.16 -7.93 -6.50
C TYR A 175 3.70 -6.57 -6.99
N GLU A 176 2.54 -6.57 -7.64
CA GLU A 176 1.75 -5.38 -7.95
C GLU A 176 0.30 -5.66 -7.56
N LEU A 177 -0.33 -4.74 -6.85
CA LEU A 177 -1.68 -4.84 -6.34
C LEU A 177 -2.47 -3.60 -6.77
N VAL A 178 -3.63 -3.80 -7.39
CA VAL A 178 -4.56 -2.71 -7.70
C VAL A 178 -5.92 -3.05 -7.09
N ARG A 179 -6.52 -2.12 -6.35
CA ARG A 179 -7.84 -2.26 -5.72
C ARG A 179 -8.86 -1.29 -6.31
N SER A 180 -10.13 -1.49 -6.00
CA SER A 180 -11.20 -0.51 -6.23
C SER A 180 -10.86 0.82 -5.53
N GLY A 181 -11.29 1.94 -6.11
CA GLY A 181 -10.92 3.29 -5.64
C GLY A 181 -9.57 3.82 -6.17
N GLY A 182 -8.93 3.11 -7.10
CA GLY A 182 -7.70 3.57 -7.77
C GLY A 182 -6.41 3.35 -6.98
N PHE A 183 -6.49 2.74 -5.79
CA PHE A 183 -5.31 2.38 -5.01
C PHE A 183 -4.44 1.36 -5.78
N ARG A 184 -3.17 1.71 -5.95
CA ARG A 184 -2.11 0.91 -6.57
C ARG A 184 -0.98 0.75 -5.56
N GLU A 185 -0.36 -0.43 -5.50
CA GLU A 185 0.78 -0.71 -4.63
C GLU A 185 1.73 -1.66 -5.34
N THR A 186 3.05 -1.44 -5.23
CA THR A 186 4.07 -2.37 -5.74
C THR A 186 5.16 -2.60 -4.72
N GLY A 187 5.85 -3.74 -4.85
CA GLY A 187 6.99 -4.05 -4.00
C GLY A 187 7.51 -5.48 -4.17
N THR A 188 8.06 -6.03 -3.10
CA THR A 188 8.58 -7.40 -3.05
C THR A 188 7.77 -8.29 -2.11
N PHE A 189 7.67 -9.58 -2.43
CA PHE A 189 7.00 -10.57 -1.58
C PHE A 189 7.92 -11.71 -1.17
N ALA A 190 7.73 -12.22 0.04
CA ALA A 190 8.39 -13.42 0.55
C ALA A 190 7.38 -14.31 1.27
N ALA A 191 7.30 -15.57 0.88
CA ALA A 191 6.45 -16.57 1.52
C ALA A 191 7.28 -17.37 2.55
N THR A 192 6.73 -17.50 3.77
CA THR A 192 7.20 -18.46 4.79
C THR A 192 6.23 -19.63 4.87
N THR A 193 6.37 -20.53 5.84
CA THR A 193 5.47 -21.70 5.98
C THR A 193 3.99 -21.34 6.04
N ILE A 194 3.59 -20.24 6.70
CA ILE A 194 2.17 -19.84 6.82
C ILE A 194 1.93 -18.32 6.72
N VAL A 195 2.98 -17.50 6.57
CA VAL A 195 2.87 -16.03 6.45
C VAL A 195 3.46 -15.57 5.11
N LEU A 196 2.67 -14.78 4.37
CA LEU A 196 3.12 -14.01 3.22
C LEU A 196 3.49 -12.60 3.69
N LYS A 197 4.76 -12.24 3.53
CA LYS A 197 5.27 -10.90 3.77
C LYS A 197 5.25 -10.13 2.46
N LEU A 198 4.53 -9.01 2.43
CA LEU A 198 4.53 -8.03 1.36
C LEU A 198 5.31 -6.81 1.85
N SER A 199 6.34 -6.39 1.12
CA SER A 199 7.15 -5.20 1.43
C SER A 199 6.90 -4.16 0.35
N ALA A 200 6.03 -3.21 0.65
CA ALA A 200 5.64 -2.14 -0.28
C ALA A 200 6.82 -1.19 -0.52
N GLU A 201 6.98 -0.78 -1.77
CA GLU A 201 7.98 0.18 -2.26
C GLU A 201 7.29 1.46 -2.78
N CYS A 202 6.08 1.34 -3.33
CA CYS A 202 5.26 2.43 -3.90
C CYS A 202 3.79 2.19 -3.53
N PRO A 203 2.99 3.22 -3.17
CA PRO A 203 3.33 4.65 -3.13
C PRO A 203 4.05 5.06 -1.85
N ASN A 204 3.95 4.24 -0.80
CA ASN A 204 4.64 4.45 0.47
C ASN A 204 5.40 3.17 0.84
N ALA A 205 6.64 3.32 1.32
CA ALA A 205 7.42 2.19 1.78
C ALA A 205 6.79 1.58 3.05
N GLY A 206 6.67 0.26 3.10
CA GLY A 206 5.98 -0.42 4.20
C GLY A 206 6.22 -1.93 4.25
N THR A 207 5.64 -2.58 5.25
CA THR A 207 5.65 -4.04 5.35
C THR A 207 4.34 -4.53 5.96
N LEU A 208 3.71 -5.46 5.27
CA LEU A 208 2.47 -6.11 5.66
C LEU A 208 2.71 -7.63 5.74
N SER A 209 2.35 -8.24 6.86
CA SER A 209 2.39 -9.69 7.03
C SER A 209 0.96 -10.22 7.09
N LYS A 210 0.58 -11.08 6.14
CA LYS A 210 -0.73 -11.76 6.14
C LYS A 210 -0.52 -13.27 6.25
N PRO A 211 -1.17 -13.96 7.21
CA PRO A 211 -1.32 -15.40 7.12
C PRO A 211 -2.01 -15.79 5.82
N TYR A 212 -1.61 -16.91 5.21
CA TYR A 212 -2.09 -17.29 3.88
C TYR A 212 -2.30 -18.79 3.70
N THR A 213 -3.06 -19.15 2.67
CA THR A 213 -3.16 -20.50 2.10
C THR A 213 -3.05 -20.39 0.59
N ALA A 214 -2.16 -21.16 -0.04
CA ALA A 214 -1.94 -21.18 -1.48
C ALA A 214 -2.05 -22.60 -2.05
N SER A 215 -2.87 -22.76 -3.08
CA SER A 215 -3.03 -24.04 -3.79
C SER A 215 -3.12 -23.81 -5.30
N GLY A 216 -1.94 -23.59 -5.93
CA GLY A 216 -1.72 -23.61 -7.38
C GLY A 216 -2.42 -22.51 -8.19
N ALA A 217 -3.75 -22.55 -8.25
CA ALA A 217 -4.62 -21.57 -8.88
C ALA A 217 -5.29 -20.60 -7.89
N THR A 218 -5.26 -20.86 -6.59
CA THR A 218 -5.89 -19.99 -5.57
C THR A 218 -4.90 -19.53 -4.51
N LEU A 219 -5.08 -18.29 -4.05
CA LEU A 219 -4.36 -17.67 -2.94
C LEU A 219 -5.39 -17.02 -2.01
N SER A 220 -5.50 -17.53 -0.79
CA SER A 220 -6.31 -16.95 0.29
C SER A 220 -5.40 -16.15 1.23
N LEU A 221 -5.72 -14.89 1.47
CA LEU A 221 -5.05 -13.99 2.41
C LEU A 221 -5.96 -13.70 3.59
N VAL A 222 -5.49 -13.96 4.80
CA VAL A 222 -6.28 -13.85 6.03
C VAL A 222 -5.88 -12.59 6.80
N SER A 223 -6.87 -11.78 7.18
CA SER A 223 -6.71 -10.60 8.03
C SER A 223 -7.27 -10.85 9.42
N VAL A 224 -6.41 -11.30 10.33
CA VAL A 224 -6.79 -11.70 11.70
C VAL A 224 -7.26 -10.52 12.56
N SER A 225 -6.87 -9.28 12.22
CA SER A 225 -7.35 -8.08 12.90
C SER A 225 -8.79 -7.69 12.54
N ASP A 226 -9.27 -8.15 11.39
CA ASP A 226 -10.51 -7.67 10.77
C ASP A 226 -11.53 -8.82 10.59
N ASP A 227 -11.15 -10.05 10.96
CA ASP A 227 -11.88 -11.30 10.71
C ASP A 227 -12.30 -11.51 9.24
N VAL A 228 -11.44 -11.09 8.30
CA VAL A 228 -11.67 -11.17 6.86
C VAL A 228 -10.71 -12.16 6.18
N GLU A 229 -11.21 -12.93 5.23
CA GLU A 229 -10.43 -13.72 4.28
C GLU A 229 -10.68 -13.20 2.84
N GLU A 230 -9.61 -12.79 2.15
CA GLU A 230 -9.64 -12.40 0.74
C GLU A 230 -9.14 -13.57 -0.13
N VAL A 231 -10.01 -14.14 -0.96
CA VAL A 231 -9.67 -15.26 -1.85
C VAL A 231 -9.46 -14.75 -3.26
N PHE A 232 -8.26 -14.94 -3.78
CA PHE A 232 -7.88 -14.60 -5.13
C PHE A 232 -7.70 -15.86 -5.99
N THR A 233 -8.18 -15.82 -7.23
CA THR A 233 -8.06 -16.91 -8.22
C THR A 233 -7.23 -16.46 -9.41
N ARG A 234 -6.23 -17.26 -9.78
CA ARG A 234 -5.35 -17.03 -10.92
C ARG A 234 -6.14 -17.03 -12.23
N GLN A 235 -5.87 -16.04 -13.06
CA GLN A 235 -6.41 -15.88 -14.42
C GLN A 235 -5.52 -16.59 -15.45
#